data_AF-A0A2M8B7F3-F1
#
_entry.id   AF-A0A2M8B7F3-F1
#
_cell.length_a   1.000
_cell.length_b   1.000
_cell.length_c   1.000
_cell.angle_alpha   90.00
_cell.angle_beta   90.00
_cell.angle_gamma   90.00
#
_symmetry.space_group_name_H-M   'P 1'
#
loop_
_entity.id
_entity.type
_entity.pdbx_description
1 polymer ?
#
loop_
_entity_poly.entity_id
_entity_poly.type
_entity_poly.pdbx_seq_one_letter_code
_entity_poly.pdbx_strand_id
1 'polypeptide(L)'
;MRKRTLLTILLGALMLMIAALIMLVIIIVRARGLDVDTNLVTAEEAKVVKSVRVDPFVGRENDAIAMVQRHEVLDPNYIKQIVDIRKREAEKAAEAAEPAKDKKDKKGKERGKEKKPADGGAPADPVLELTEDMVVKTKVTILSLVEKNYLEDRFKMSFLERGSWRSMQLETDMGDVVNDDPYYEVYLEYHDEDVIVGPVWVANVQTGDVVPRNEFAEIFELDPDNAANAEDFLSRPARVVKAITNHQFPSGIELGGVLLRHFVNRPKEGRDLDRDRIIGWTVSHEFRDAYNAYFQWIEGGKNHVARFRFDWKSQRLEPRGLVAIDLMAEGEALEKANPVSIWPQTYDNNPNIPREARWLGDTAKGCKTKEIQPICNAFAMVLEQQDFIEAVQWLLTENEQTAEKFIGCRDRGECRWFPEAESETADIIKIQYIYVIGGQIETIKFEVDPANEKIIPVNDISRWAFWSVTPRT
;
A
#
# COMPACT_ATOMS: atom_id res chain seq x y z
N MET A 1 50.79 -33.12 39.26
CA MET A 1 49.72 -33.97 38.70
C MET A 1 48.47 -34.11 39.59
N ARG A 2 48.55 -34.17 40.93
CA ARG A 2 47.36 -34.40 41.81
C ARG A 2 46.26 -33.31 41.81
N LYS A 3 46.56 -32.04 41.51
CA LYS A 3 45.55 -30.95 41.55
C LYS A 3 44.57 -30.95 40.37
N ARG A 4 44.96 -31.47 39.20
CA ARG A 4 44.08 -31.54 38.02
C ARG A 4 43.00 -32.62 38.19
N THR A 5 43.34 -33.77 38.78
CA THR A 5 42.39 -34.86 39.02
C THR A 5 41.27 -34.45 39.99
N LEU A 6 41.61 -33.65 41.00
CA LEU A 6 40.66 -33.20 42.01
C LEU A 6 39.63 -32.20 41.43
N LEU A 7 40.07 -31.30 40.54
CA LEU A 7 39.20 -30.36 39.86
C LEU A 7 38.19 -31.06 38.93
N THR A 8 38.64 -32.09 38.19
CA THR A 8 37.77 -32.84 37.28
C THR A 8 36.69 -33.63 38.04
N ILE A 9 37.04 -34.20 39.20
CA ILE A 9 36.07 -34.88 40.07
C ILE A 9 35.03 -33.88 40.61
N LEU A 10 35.47 -32.68 40.99
CA LEU A 10 34.59 -31.64 41.53
C LEU A 10 33.61 -31.09 40.48
N LEU A 11 34.10 -30.88 39.25
CA LEU A 11 33.25 -30.50 38.10
C LEU A 11 32.26 -31.60 37.71
N GLY A 12 32.69 -32.86 37.75
CA GLY A 12 31.80 -34.01 37.52
C GLY A 12 30.69 -34.09 38.56
N ALA A 13 31.01 -33.89 39.83
CA ALA A 13 30.04 -33.88 40.93
C ALA A 13 29.06 -32.69 40.81
N LEU A 14 29.53 -31.52 40.39
CA LEU A 14 28.69 -30.33 40.19
C LEU A 14 27.66 -30.55 39.06
N MET A 15 28.10 -31.09 37.92
CA MET A 15 27.21 -31.39 36.79
C MET A 15 26.13 -32.42 37.17
N LEU A 16 26.49 -33.41 37.98
CA LEU A 16 25.55 -34.42 38.49
C LEU A 16 24.51 -33.82 39.44
N MET A 17 24.90 -32.89 40.31
CA MET A 17 23.95 -32.16 41.15
C MET A 17 22.98 -31.29 40.34
N ILE A 18 23.46 -30.60 39.31
CA ILE A 18 22.62 -29.77 38.44
C ILE A 18 21.58 -30.65 37.72
N ALA A 19 22.00 -31.79 37.17
CA ALA A 19 21.10 -32.74 36.52
C ALA A 19 20.03 -33.29 37.48
N ALA A 20 20.42 -33.62 38.72
CA ALA A 20 19.48 -34.09 39.75
C ALA A 20 18.44 -33.01 40.14
N LEU A 21 18.87 -31.75 40.23
CA LEU A 21 17.99 -30.62 40.50
C LEU A 21 16.97 -30.39 39.38
N ILE A 22 17.40 -30.46 38.12
CA ILE A 22 16.50 -30.34 36.96
C ILE A 22 15.47 -31.47 36.97
N MET A 23 15.90 -32.71 37.24
CA MET A 23 14.99 -33.86 37.31
C MET A 23 13.98 -33.72 38.47
N LEU A 24 14.41 -33.22 39.63
CA LEU A 24 13.52 -32.94 40.77
C LEU A 24 12.46 -31.89 40.42
N VAL A 25 12.84 -30.80 39.73
CA VAL A 25 11.90 -29.77 39.28
C VAL A 25 10.86 -30.35 38.32
N ILE A 26 11.27 -31.20 37.37
CA ILE A 26 10.36 -31.88 36.44
C ILE A 26 9.38 -32.78 37.21
N ILE A 27 9.86 -33.51 38.22
CA ILE A 27 9.00 -34.36 39.07
C ILE A 27 8.00 -33.51 39.86
N ILE A 28 8.43 -32.38 40.44
CA ILE A 28 7.54 -31.49 41.19
C ILE A 28 6.49 -30.85 40.27
N VAL A 29 6.88 -30.41 39.07
CA VAL A 29 5.95 -29.85 38.08
C VAL A 29 4.95 -30.92 37.61
N ARG A 30 5.39 -32.16 37.37
CA ARG A 30 4.48 -33.26 37.02
C ARG A 30 3.59 -33.70 38.18
N ALA A 31 4.10 -33.71 39.41
CA ALA A 31 3.32 -34.05 40.59
C ALA A 31 2.26 -32.97 40.88
N ARG A 32 2.57 -31.69 40.65
CA ARG A 32 1.61 -30.58 40.79
C ARG A 32 0.64 -30.44 39.62
N GLY A 33 0.92 -31.07 38.47
CA GLY A 33 -0.02 -31.19 37.36
C GLY A 33 -1.09 -32.28 37.51
N LEU A 34 -1.09 -33.01 38.63
CA LEU A 34 -2.01 -34.14 38.87
C LEU A 34 -2.99 -33.93 40.04
N ASP A 35 -2.94 -32.81 40.75
CA ASP A 35 -4.00 -32.37 41.66
C ASP A 35 -4.92 -31.38 40.93
N VAL A 36 -5.69 -31.90 39.97
CA VAL A 36 -6.97 -31.29 39.61
C VAL A 36 -8.03 -32.08 40.37
N ASP A 37 -8.62 -31.40 41.36
CA ASP A 37 -9.66 -31.91 42.24
C ASP A 37 -10.71 -32.73 41.48
N THR A 38 -10.65 -34.04 41.71
CA THR A 38 -11.75 -34.97 41.45
C THR A 38 -12.76 -34.82 42.58
N ASN A 39 -13.56 -33.75 42.53
CA ASN A 39 -14.82 -33.73 43.24
C ASN A 39 -15.79 -34.70 42.54
N LEU A 40 -15.80 -35.93 43.08
CA LEU A 40 -16.81 -36.95 42.88
C LEU A 40 -18.19 -36.37 43.21
N VAL A 41 -18.87 -35.89 42.18
CA VAL A 41 -20.33 -35.81 42.15
C VAL A 41 -20.83 -37.26 42.15
N THR A 42 -21.50 -37.65 43.22
CA THR A 42 -22.20 -38.93 43.34
C THR A 42 -23.17 -39.12 42.18
N ALA A 43 -23.11 -40.28 41.53
CA ALA A 43 -23.86 -40.64 40.33
C ALA A 43 -25.40 -40.66 40.50
N GLU A 44 -25.94 -40.33 41.67
CA GLU A 44 -27.38 -40.21 41.94
C GLU A 44 -27.93 -38.78 41.79
N GLU A 45 -27.09 -37.74 41.63
CA GLU A 45 -27.55 -36.37 41.33
C GLU A 45 -27.46 -36.01 39.82
N ALA A 46 -26.90 -36.90 38.99
CA ALA A 46 -26.75 -36.70 37.54
C ALA A 46 -28.01 -37.10 36.72
N LYS A 47 -29.20 -36.91 37.28
CA LYS A 47 -30.48 -36.87 36.55
C LYS A 47 -31.11 -35.49 36.58
N VAL A 48 -30.30 -34.43 36.60
CA VAL A 48 -30.73 -33.22 35.90
C VAL A 48 -30.54 -33.52 34.43
N VAL A 49 -31.64 -33.53 33.69
CA VAL A 49 -31.68 -33.56 32.24
C VAL A 49 -30.66 -32.52 31.74
N LYS A 50 -29.45 -32.95 31.38
CA LYS A 50 -28.65 -32.24 30.38
C LYS A 50 -29.48 -32.37 29.12
N SER A 51 -30.44 -31.45 28.96
CA SER A 51 -30.80 -31.04 27.62
C SER A 51 -29.45 -30.76 26.98
N VAL A 52 -29.17 -31.48 25.90
CA VAL A 52 -28.12 -31.05 24.98
C VAL A 52 -28.58 -29.65 24.61
N ARG A 53 -28.03 -28.63 25.29
CA ARG A 53 -28.17 -27.24 24.89
C ARG A 53 -27.38 -27.24 23.59
N VAL A 54 -28.09 -27.52 22.50
CA VAL A 54 -27.58 -27.27 21.15
C VAL A 54 -27.13 -25.83 21.24
N ASP A 55 -25.83 -25.63 21.16
CA ASP A 55 -25.26 -24.31 21.16
C ASP A 55 -26.02 -23.53 20.06
N PRO A 56 -26.79 -22.49 20.45
CA PRO A 56 -27.68 -21.81 19.52
C PRO A 56 -26.90 -21.04 18.45
N PHE A 57 -25.58 -21.06 18.49
CA PHE A 57 -24.66 -20.38 17.59
C PHE A 57 -23.91 -21.33 16.63
N VAL A 58 -24.05 -22.66 16.76
CA VAL A 58 -23.50 -23.62 15.79
C VAL A 58 -24.11 -23.37 14.42
N GLY A 59 -23.29 -22.98 13.45
CA GLY A 59 -23.68 -22.69 12.07
C GLY A 59 -24.04 -21.24 11.76
N ARG A 60 -24.06 -20.34 12.76
CA ARG A 60 -24.35 -18.90 12.53
C ARG A 60 -23.26 -18.15 11.77
N GLU A 61 -22.08 -18.74 11.65
CA GLU A 61 -21.01 -18.28 10.76
C GLU A 61 -21.51 -18.13 9.32
N ASN A 62 -22.28 -19.10 8.82
CA ASN A 62 -22.87 -19.06 7.48
C ASN A 62 -24.03 -18.06 7.39
N ASP A 63 -24.78 -17.89 8.47
CA ASP A 63 -25.85 -16.89 8.54
C ASP A 63 -25.29 -15.47 8.46
N ALA A 64 -24.18 -15.20 9.16
CA ALA A 64 -23.46 -13.93 9.09
C ALA A 64 -22.96 -13.65 7.66
N ILE A 65 -22.36 -14.64 6.99
CA ILE A 65 -21.94 -14.51 5.58
C ILE A 65 -23.15 -14.21 4.68
N ALA A 66 -24.22 -14.99 4.79
CA ALA A 66 -25.42 -14.81 3.98
C ALA A 66 -26.13 -13.48 4.26
N MET A 67 -26.02 -12.96 5.48
CA MET A 67 -26.52 -11.64 5.86
C MET A 67 -25.75 -10.53 5.13
N VAL A 68 -24.42 -10.56 5.17
CA VAL A 68 -23.58 -9.58 4.44
C VAL A 68 -23.79 -9.69 2.94
N GLN A 69 -23.79 -10.90 2.38
CA GLN A 69 -24.01 -11.12 0.94
C GLN A 69 -25.34 -10.55 0.44
N ARG A 70 -26.40 -10.63 1.26
CA ARG A 70 -27.74 -10.13 0.92
C ARG A 70 -27.97 -8.68 1.36
N HIS A 71 -27.02 -8.06 2.05
CA HIS A 71 -27.12 -6.67 2.48
C HIS A 71 -27.28 -5.77 1.25
N GLU A 72 -28.32 -4.93 1.26
CA GLU A 72 -28.65 -4.03 0.16
C GLU A 72 -27.97 -2.68 0.33
N VAL A 73 -27.13 -2.33 -0.64
CA VAL A 73 -26.46 -1.04 -0.74
C VAL A 73 -26.98 -0.25 -1.96
N LEU A 74 -26.62 1.02 -2.07
CA LEU A 74 -26.97 1.82 -3.24
C LEU A 74 -26.18 1.37 -4.47
N ASP A 75 -26.84 1.33 -5.63
CA ASP A 75 -26.15 1.01 -6.88
C ASP A 75 -25.08 2.09 -7.18
N PRO A 76 -23.79 1.72 -7.37
CA PRO A 76 -22.74 2.68 -7.72
C PRO A 76 -23.07 3.53 -8.96
N ASN A 77 -23.83 2.98 -9.92
CA ASN A 77 -24.27 3.75 -11.09
C ASN A 77 -25.30 4.82 -10.72
N TYR A 78 -26.19 4.52 -9.79
CA TYR A 78 -27.13 5.52 -9.25
C TYR A 78 -26.37 6.66 -8.57
N ILE A 79 -25.41 6.34 -7.70
CA ILE A 79 -24.59 7.33 -6.99
C ILE A 79 -23.86 8.22 -8.00
N LYS A 80 -23.21 7.61 -9.00
CA LYS A 80 -22.49 8.34 -10.05
C LYS A 80 -23.41 9.32 -10.80
N GLN A 81 -24.60 8.89 -11.19
CA GLN A 81 -25.56 9.76 -11.89
C GLN A 81 -25.97 10.96 -11.06
N ILE A 82 -26.27 10.79 -9.77
CA ILE A 82 -26.63 11.90 -8.88
C ILE A 82 -25.45 12.85 -8.72
N VAL A 83 -24.24 12.34 -8.48
CA VAL A 83 -23.03 13.17 -8.35
C VAL A 83 -22.77 13.98 -9.63
N ASP A 84 -22.91 13.36 -10.80
CA ASP A 84 -22.73 14.01 -12.10
C ASP A 84 -23.82 15.07 -12.38
N ILE A 85 -25.05 14.87 -11.89
CA ILE A 85 -26.12 15.88 -11.96
C ILE A 85 -25.76 17.08 -11.06
N ARG A 86 -25.46 16.83 -9.78
CA ARG A 86 -25.07 17.88 -8.82
C ARG A 86 -23.90 18.71 -9.30
N LYS A 87 -22.88 18.05 -9.88
CA LYS A 87 -21.71 18.73 -10.43
C LYS A 87 -22.09 19.68 -11.57
N ARG A 88 -22.90 19.20 -12.53
CA ARG A 88 -23.36 20.04 -13.65
C ARG A 88 -24.24 21.21 -13.20
N GLU A 89 -25.09 21.00 -12.20
CA GLU A 89 -25.91 22.07 -11.62
C GLU A 89 -25.05 23.12 -10.92
N ALA A 90 -24.02 22.69 -10.17
CA ALA A 90 -23.05 23.59 -9.55
C ALA A 90 -22.24 24.39 -10.58
N GLU A 91 -21.78 23.75 -11.66
CA GLU A 91 -21.07 24.41 -12.76
C GLU A 91 -21.96 25.47 -13.44
N LYS A 92 -23.22 25.15 -13.76
CA LYS A 92 -24.18 26.12 -14.30
C LYS A 92 -24.45 27.28 -13.35
N ALA A 93 -24.58 27.00 -12.06
CA ALA A 93 -24.77 28.03 -11.05
C ALA A 93 -23.54 28.96 -10.94
N ALA A 94 -22.33 28.40 -11.04
CA ALA A 94 -21.09 29.16 -11.05
C ALA A 94 -20.95 30.05 -12.30
N GLU A 95 -21.26 29.52 -13.49
CA GLU A 95 -21.28 30.29 -14.75
C GLU A 95 -22.32 31.41 -14.71
N ALA A 96 -23.50 31.16 -14.12
CA ALA A 96 -24.53 32.18 -13.94
C ALA A 96 -24.15 33.25 -12.90
N ALA A 97 -23.23 32.93 -11.98
CA ALA A 97 -22.75 33.83 -10.93
C ALA A 97 -21.52 34.66 -11.33
N GLU A 98 -20.83 34.35 -12.44
CA GLU A 98 -19.74 35.18 -12.94
C GLU A 98 -20.27 36.54 -13.45
N PRO A 99 -19.86 37.68 -12.86
CA PRO A 99 -20.31 38.98 -13.33
C PRO A 99 -19.68 39.27 -14.69
N ALA A 100 -20.52 39.64 -15.67
CA ALA A 100 -20.12 40.11 -16.99
C ALA A 100 -19.15 41.31 -16.91
N LYS A 101 -17.85 41.04 -16.78
CA LYS A 101 -16.79 42.03 -16.97
C LYS A 101 -16.06 41.73 -18.28
N ASP A 102 -15.99 42.77 -19.10
CA ASP A 102 -15.20 42.93 -20.33
C ASP A 102 -15.71 42.27 -21.63
N LYS A 103 -16.89 42.73 -22.10
CA LYS A 103 -17.15 42.93 -23.54
C LYS A 103 -17.48 44.39 -23.89
N LYS A 104 -16.86 45.34 -23.21
CA LYS A 104 -16.81 46.76 -23.61
C LYS A 104 -15.33 47.16 -23.68
N ASP A 105 -14.68 46.84 -24.80
CA ASP A 105 -13.65 47.68 -25.45
C ASP A 105 -12.95 46.91 -26.59
N LYS A 106 -13.69 46.69 -27.68
CA LYS A 106 -13.12 46.59 -29.03
C LYS A 106 -14.20 46.81 -30.09
N LYS A 107 -14.84 47.98 -30.05
CA LYS A 107 -15.63 48.51 -31.16
C LYS A 107 -14.83 49.62 -31.83
N GLY A 108 -13.89 49.24 -32.68
CA GLY A 108 -13.07 50.17 -33.45
C GLY A 108 -12.47 49.49 -34.67
N LYS A 109 -13.06 49.76 -35.84
CA LYS A 109 -12.58 49.45 -37.20
C LYS A 109 -12.42 47.96 -37.56
N GLU A 110 -13.37 47.44 -38.33
CA GLU A 110 -13.20 47.34 -39.79
C GLU A 110 -14.52 47.01 -40.50
N ARG A 111 -14.72 47.70 -41.62
CA ARG A 111 -15.86 47.57 -42.52
C ARG A 111 -15.60 46.43 -43.50
N GLY A 112 -16.66 45.67 -43.79
CA GLY A 112 -16.94 45.19 -45.13
C GLY A 112 -16.48 43.77 -45.47
N LYS A 113 -17.40 42.82 -45.38
CA LYS A 113 -17.83 42.04 -46.56
C LYS A 113 -19.08 41.22 -46.22
N GLU A 114 -20.11 41.42 -47.05
CA GLU A 114 -21.27 40.55 -47.17
C GLU A 114 -20.90 39.08 -47.25
N LYS A 115 -21.60 38.25 -46.48
CA LYS A 115 -21.94 36.88 -46.88
C LYS A 115 -23.41 36.62 -46.55
N LYS A 116 -24.11 36.18 -47.59
CA LYS A 116 -25.51 35.71 -47.65
C LYS A 116 -25.87 34.68 -46.58
N PRO A 117 -27.17 34.51 -46.29
CA PRO A 117 -27.65 33.55 -45.29
C PRO A 117 -27.57 32.13 -45.85
N ALA A 118 -27.05 31.21 -45.06
CA ALA A 118 -27.29 29.79 -45.25
C ALA A 118 -28.40 29.37 -44.28
N ASP A 119 -29.51 29.06 -44.90
CA ASP A 119 -30.71 28.39 -44.40
C ASP A 119 -30.35 27.00 -43.81
N GLY A 120 -31.17 26.52 -42.86
CA GLY A 120 -31.18 25.10 -42.47
C GLY A 120 -30.39 24.69 -41.24
N GLY A 121 -30.63 25.31 -40.08
CA GLY A 121 -30.36 24.67 -38.78
C GLY A 121 -31.63 24.00 -38.28
N ALA A 122 -31.72 22.67 -38.39
CA ALA A 122 -32.76 21.91 -37.70
C ALA A 122 -32.75 22.26 -36.20
N PRO A 123 -33.91 22.42 -35.52
CA PRO A 123 -33.92 22.54 -34.08
C PRO A 123 -33.26 21.28 -33.51
N ALA A 124 -32.16 21.44 -32.78
CA ALA A 124 -31.67 20.36 -31.94
C ALA A 124 -32.84 19.96 -31.03
N ASP A 125 -33.24 18.69 -31.10
CA ASP A 125 -34.20 18.13 -30.17
C ASP A 125 -33.79 18.54 -28.74
N PRO A 126 -34.73 18.95 -27.88
CA PRO A 126 -34.40 19.26 -26.51
C PRO A 126 -33.83 17.99 -25.88
N VAL A 127 -32.50 17.97 -25.69
CA VAL A 127 -31.86 16.98 -24.84
C VAL A 127 -32.45 17.20 -23.46
N LEU A 128 -33.40 16.33 -23.08
CA LEU A 128 -34.01 16.34 -21.76
C LEU A 128 -32.87 16.19 -20.75
N GLU A 129 -32.54 17.27 -20.05
CA GLU A 129 -31.54 17.22 -19.00
C GLU A 129 -32.11 16.40 -17.84
N LEU A 130 -31.46 15.27 -17.53
CA LEU A 130 -31.79 14.50 -16.33
C LEU A 130 -31.62 15.38 -15.09
N THR A 131 -32.67 15.50 -14.29
CA THR A 131 -32.65 16.08 -12.95
C THR A 131 -32.59 14.98 -11.90
N GLU A 132 -32.22 15.30 -10.65
CA GLU A 132 -32.15 14.31 -9.57
C GLU A 132 -33.47 13.55 -9.39
N ASP A 133 -34.60 14.25 -9.50
CA ASP A 133 -35.96 13.68 -9.34
C ASP A 133 -36.30 12.62 -10.40
N MET A 134 -35.58 12.62 -11.53
CA MET A 134 -35.78 11.66 -12.61
C MET A 134 -34.94 10.37 -12.43
N VAL A 135 -33.98 10.37 -11.51
CA VAL A 135 -33.10 9.22 -11.28
C VAL A 135 -33.71 8.29 -10.22
N VAL A 136 -34.02 7.06 -10.60
CA VAL A 136 -34.60 6.07 -9.70
C VAL A 136 -33.55 5.53 -8.74
N LYS A 137 -33.78 5.74 -7.44
CA LYS A 137 -32.98 5.14 -6.37
C LYS A 137 -33.00 3.61 -6.49
N THR A 138 -31.87 3.05 -6.89
CA THR A 138 -31.70 1.62 -7.12
C THR A 138 -30.82 1.04 -6.04
N LYS A 139 -31.25 -0.09 -5.47
CA LYS A 139 -30.47 -0.87 -4.51
C LYS A 139 -30.01 -2.17 -5.15
N VAL A 140 -28.83 -2.62 -4.74
CA VAL A 140 -28.20 -3.87 -5.18
C VAL A 140 -27.61 -4.57 -3.96
N THR A 141 -27.45 -5.90 -4.02
CA THR A 141 -26.80 -6.64 -2.94
C THR A 141 -25.28 -6.56 -3.03
N ILE A 142 -24.59 -6.70 -1.89
CA ILE A 142 -23.12 -6.83 -1.86
C ILE A 142 -22.66 -7.98 -2.76
N LEU A 143 -23.34 -9.13 -2.72
CA LEU A 143 -22.99 -10.28 -3.57
C LEU A 143 -23.05 -9.93 -5.07
N SER A 144 -24.07 -9.21 -5.51
CA SER A 144 -24.20 -8.77 -6.92
C SER A 144 -23.04 -7.87 -7.35
N LEU A 145 -22.55 -6.99 -6.46
CA LEU A 145 -21.39 -6.14 -6.74
C LEU A 145 -20.09 -6.95 -6.79
N VAL A 146 -19.92 -7.91 -5.89
CA VAL A 146 -18.76 -8.83 -5.87
C VAL A 146 -18.74 -9.69 -7.14
N GLU A 147 -19.87 -10.25 -7.57
CA GLU A 147 -19.97 -11.02 -8.81
C GLU A 147 -19.65 -10.20 -10.07
N LYS A 148 -19.82 -8.88 -10.00
CA LYS A 148 -19.43 -7.92 -11.06
C LYS A 148 -17.99 -7.40 -10.93
N ASN A 149 -17.19 -7.96 -10.01
CA ASN A 149 -15.81 -7.55 -9.75
C ASN A 149 -15.67 -6.06 -9.39
N TYR A 150 -16.67 -5.50 -8.69
CA TYR A 150 -16.74 -4.07 -8.40
C TYR A 150 -15.50 -3.55 -7.65
N LEU A 151 -15.01 -4.32 -6.66
CA LEU A 151 -13.88 -3.89 -5.84
C LEU A 151 -12.56 -3.94 -6.63
N GLU A 152 -12.38 -4.99 -7.40
CA GLU A 152 -11.23 -5.21 -8.28
C GLU A 152 -11.12 -4.08 -9.32
N ASP A 153 -12.23 -3.71 -9.94
CA ASP A 153 -12.29 -2.62 -10.92
C ASP A 153 -12.03 -1.25 -10.28
N ARG A 154 -12.53 -1.03 -9.06
CA ARG A 154 -12.46 0.26 -8.36
C ARG A 154 -11.08 0.50 -7.74
N PHE A 155 -10.49 -0.50 -7.12
CA PHE A 155 -9.15 -0.43 -6.51
C PHE A 155 -8.01 -0.89 -7.44
N LYS A 156 -8.31 -1.31 -8.67
CA LYS A 156 -7.34 -1.85 -9.64
C LYS A 156 -6.60 -3.10 -9.17
N MET A 157 -7.18 -3.85 -8.23
CA MET A 157 -6.56 -5.00 -7.57
C MET A 157 -6.60 -6.29 -8.39
N SER A 158 -6.52 -6.19 -9.72
CA SER A 158 -6.54 -7.35 -10.61
C SER A 158 -5.36 -8.32 -10.38
N PHE A 159 -4.34 -7.88 -9.66
CA PHE A 159 -3.20 -8.69 -9.24
C PHE A 159 -3.48 -9.57 -8.01
N LEU A 160 -4.60 -9.36 -7.31
CA LEU A 160 -5.02 -10.17 -6.16
C LEU A 160 -5.89 -11.34 -6.61
N GLU A 161 -5.70 -12.51 -5.98
CA GLU A 161 -6.57 -13.66 -6.19
C GLU A 161 -7.74 -13.60 -5.22
N ARG A 162 -8.97 -13.47 -5.73
CA ARG A 162 -10.17 -13.49 -4.89
C ARG A 162 -10.40 -14.88 -4.32
N GLY A 163 -10.37 -14.97 -2.99
CA GLY A 163 -10.62 -16.17 -2.21
C GLY A 163 -12.10 -16.34 -1.84
N SER A 164 -12.32 -17.03 -0.72
CA SER A 164 -13.66 -17.34 -0.21
C SER A 164 -14.20 -16.29 0.75
N TRP A 165 -15.50 -16.36 1.02
CA TRP A 165 -16.09 -15.71 2.18
C TRP A 165 -15.72 -16.48 3.44
N ARG A 166 -15.35 -15.76 4.48
CA ARG A 166 -15.06 -16.32 5.81
C ARG A 166 -15.77 -15.49 6.86
N SER A 167 -16.18 -16.12 7.96
CA SER A 167 -16.63 -15.38 9.14
C SER A 167 -15.91 -15.87 10.38
N MET A 168 -15.81 -14.98 11.36
CA MET A 168 -15.19 -15.23 12.65
C MET A 168 -16.05 -14.54 13.71
N GLN A 169 -16.44 -15.28 14.75
CA GLN A 169 -17.16 -14.68 15.87
C GLN A 169 -16.24 -13.68 16.58
N LEU A 170 -16.76 -12.49 16.88
CA LEU A 170 -16.03 -11.52 17.69
C LEU A 170 -16.06 -11.97 19.14
N GLU A 171 -14.89 -12.24 19.69
CA GLU A 171 -14.77 -12.44 21.13
C GLU A 171 -14.85 -11.07 21.81
N THR A 172 -15.97 -10.74 22.46
CA THR A 172 -15.94 -9.64 23.44
C THR A 172 -15.56 -10.21 24.80
N ASP A 173 -14.53 -9.63 25.41
CA ASP A 173 -14.01 -10.08 26.71
C ASP A 173 -15.07 -9.93 27.81
N MET A 174 -15.85 -10.99 28.05
CA MET A 174 -16.84 -11.08 29.13
C MET A 174 -16.74 -12.44 29.87
N GLY A 175 -15.54 -12.82 30.31
CA GLY A 175 -15.32 -13.87 31.33
C GLY A 175 -15.72 -15.31 30.94
N ASP A 176 -15.75 -16.22 31.93
CA ASP A 176 -15.98 -17.68 31.80
C ASP A 176 -17.39 -18.09 31.28
N VAL A 177 -18.15 -17.16 30.69
CA VAL A 177 -19.42 -17.45 30.04
C VAL A 177 -19.13 -17.81 28.58
N VAL A 178 -19.64 -18.96 28.13
CA VAL A 178 -19.64 -19.34 26.71
C VAL A 178 -20.07 -18.12 25.89
N ASN A 179 -19.26 -17.75 24.91
CA ASN A 179 -19.37 -16.47 24.21
C ASN A 179 -20.67 -16.41 23.38
N ASP A 180 -21.74 -15.90 23.99
CA ASP A 180 -23.08 -15.74 23.39
C ASP A 180 -23.18 -14.47 22.51
N ASP A 181 -22.05 -13.84 22.15
CA ASP A 181 -22.05 -12.59 21.40
C ASP A 181 -22.61 -12.76 19.99
N PRO A 182 -23.58 -11.92 19.57
CA PRO A 182 -24.21 -12.03 18.26
C PRO A 182 -23.39 -11.37 17.15
N TYR A 183 -22.14 -10.97 17.41
CA TYR A 183 -21.33 -10.23 16.47
C TYR A 183 -20.33 -11.12 15.75
N TYR A 184 -20.30 -11.03 14.43
CA TYR A 184 -19.38 -11.75 13.57
C TYR A 184 -18.65 -10.76 12.66
N GLU A 185 -17.34 -10.91 12.53
CA GLU A 185 -16.62 -10.33 11.41
C GLU A 185 -16.79 -11.23 10.19
N VAL A 186 -17.13 -10.63 9.06
CA VAL A 186 -17.28 -11.31 7.78
C VAL A 186 -16.28 -10.71 6.81
N TYR A 187 -15.49 -11.59 6.19
CA TYR A 187 -14.41 -11.28 5.30
C TYR A 187 -14.76 -11.78 3.89
N LEU A 188 -14.45 -10.97 2.87
CA LEU A 188 -14.20 -11.48 1.53
C LEU A 188 -12.69 -11.47 1.31
N GLU A 189 -12.09 -12.65 1.23
CA GLU A 189 -10.63 -12.77 1.18
C GLU A 189 -10.09 -12.44 -0.22
N TYR A 190 -8.99 -11.69 -0.25
CA TYR A 190 -8.15 -11.46 -1.41
C TYR A 190 -6.73 -11.83 -1.02
N HIS A 191 -6.14 -12.74 -1.79
CA HIS A 191 -4.80 -13.25 -1.56
C HIS A 191 -3.79 -12.45 -2.41
N ASP A 192 -2.78 -11.94 -1.71
CA ASP A 192 -1.60 -11.31 -2.25
C ASP A 192 -0.38 -12.13 -1.84
N GLU A 193 -0.06 -13.16 -2.62
CA GLU A 193 0.96 -14.16 -2.26
C GLU A 193 0.61 -14.79 -0.88
N ASP A 194 1.40 -14.51 0.16
CA ASP A 194 1.19 -15.05 1.52
C ASP A 194 0.33 -14.13 2.41
N VAL A 195 -0.11 -12.98 1.89
CA VAL A 195 -0.90 -11.97 2.63
C VAL A 195 -2.37 -12.06 2.23
N ILE A 196 -3.25 -12.00 3.23
CA ILE A 196 -4.70 -11.95 3.02
C ILE A 196 -5.21 -10.56 3.39
N VAL A 197 -5.91 -9.92 2.46
CA VAL A 197 -6.58 -8.62 2.62
C VAL A 197 -8.01 -8.69 2.10
N GLY A 198 -8.78 -7.61 2.22
CA GLY A 198 -10.12 -7.54 1.65
C GLY A 198 -11.09 -6.70 2.48
N PRO A 199 -12.34 -6.56 2.00
CA PRO A 199 -13.38 -5.90 2.75
C PRO A 199 -13.80 -6.75 3.96
N VAL A 200 -14.04 -6.06 5.07
CA VAL A 200 -14.48 -6.66 6.33
C VAL A 200 -15.73 -5.92 6.81
N TRP A 201 -16.76 -6.69 7.14
CA TRP A 201 -17.99 -6.20 7.76
C TRP A 201 -18.14 -6.77 9.16
N VAL A 202 -18.86 -6.07 10.02
CA VAL A 202 -19.39 -6.62 11.27
C VAL A 202 -20.88 -6.86 11.09
N ALA A 203 -21.30 -8.12 11.25
CA ALA A 203 -22.69 -8.54 11.20
C ALA A 203 -23.20 -8.86 12.60
N ASN A 204 -24.33 -8.28 12.99
CA ASN A 204 -25.07 -8.66 14.17
C ASN A 204 -26.16 -9.67 13.78
N VAL A 205 -25.90 -10.95 14.02
CA VAL A 205 -26.82 -12.03 13.61
C VAL A 205 -28.16 -12.03 14.34
N GLN A 206 -28.28 -11.28 15.44
CA GLN A 206 -29.52 -11.15 16.20
C GLN A 206 -30.42 -10.03 15.68
N THR A 207 -29.84 -8.88 15.32
CA THR A 207 -30.61 -7.72 14.83
C THR A 207 -30.75 -7.69 13.32
N GLY A 208 -29.86 -8.35 12.59
CA GLY A 208 -29.79 -8.25 11.13
C GLY A 208 -28.93 -7.09 10.63
N ASP A 209 -28.27 -6.36 11.53
CA ASP A 209 -27.47 -5.20 11.17
C ASP A 209 -26.12 -5.63 10.57
N VAL A 210 -25.71 -4.95 9.51
CA VAL A 210 -24.40 -5.10 8.86
C VAL A 210 -23.78 -3.72 8.80
N VAL A 211 -22.53 -3.61 9.23
CA VAL A 211 -21.77 -2.36 9.17
C VAL A 211 -20.39 -2.60 8.57
N PRO A 212 -19.85 -1.65 7.79
CA PRO A 212 -18.53 -1.78 7.22
C PRO A 212 -17.51 -1.53 8.33
N ARG A 213 -16.49 -2.38 8.41
CA ARG A 213 -15.41 -2.26 9.40
C ARG A 213 -14.21 -1.50 8.85
N ASN A 214 -13.93 -1.69 7.56
CA ASN A 214 -12.76 -1.13 6.91
C ASN A 214 -13.08 -0.42 5.59
N GLU A 215 -12.10 0.33 5.07
CA GLU A 215 -12.25 1.15 3.86
C GLU A 215 -12.70 0.35 2.63
N PHE A 216 -12.20 -0.89 2.48
CA PHE A 216 -12.63 -1.77 1.39
C PHE A 216 -14.13 -2.07 1.47
N ALA A 217 -14.68 -2.25 2.68
CA ALA A 217 -16.11 -2.43 2.90
C ALA A 217 -16.89 -1.12 2.78
N GLU A 218 -16.35 0.01 3.26
CA GLU A 218 -16.99 1.33 3.16
C GLU A 218 -17.24 1.76 1.70
N ILE A 219 -16.40 1.33 0.75
CA ILE A 219 -16.60 1.58 -0.69
C ILE A 219 -17.92 0.97 -1.23
N PHE A 220 -18.45 -0.09 -0.60
CA PHE A 220 -19.75 -0.64 -0.97
C PHE A 220 -20.93 0.18 -0.44
N GLU A 221 -20.70 0.98 0.61
CA GLU A 221 -21.75 1.70 1.34
C GLU A 221 -21.76 3.21 1.05
N LEU A 222 -21.07 3.63 -0.02
CA LEU A 222 -21.11 5.01 -0.47
C LEU A 222 -22.55 5.46 -0.79
N ASP A 223 -22.78 6.75 -0.63
CA ASP A 223 -24.01 7.44 -1.00
C ASP A 223 -23.68 8.77 -1.71
N PRO A 224 -24.67 9.46 -2.32
CA PRO A 224 -24.41 10.71 -3.03
C PRO A 224 -23.84 11.85 -2.17
N ASP A 225 -24.03 11.81 -0.85
CA ASP A 225 -23.59 12.86 0.06
C ASP A 225 -22.15 12.62 0.55
N ASN A 226 -21.69 11.36 0.55
CA ASN A 226 -20.35 10.95 0.97
C ASN A 226 -19.45 10.44 -0.16
N ALA A 227 -19.94 10.38 -1.41
CA ALA A 227 -19.20 9.85 -2.57
C ALA A 227 -17.84 10.52 -2.79
N ALA A 228 -17.66 11.76 -2.35
CA ALA A 228 -16.38 12.47 -2.40
C ALA A 228 -15.28 11.79 -1.55
N ASN A 229 -15.66 11.05 -0.50
CA ASN A 229 -14.72 10.32 0.35
C ASN A 229 -14.09 9.10 -0.36
N ALA A 230 -14.72 8.61 -1.43
CA ALA A 230 -14.24 7.43 -2.16
C ALA A 230 -12.80 7.60 -2.66
N GLU A 231 -12.45 8.78 -3.18
CA GLU A 231 -11.10 9.06 -3.67
C GLU A 231 -10.07 9.12 -2.54
N ASP A 232 -10.47 9.54 -1.34
CA ASP A 232 -9.59 9.50 -0.18
C ASP A 232 -9.31 8.05 0.23
N PHE A 233 -10.33 7.18 0.29
CA PHE A 233 -10.13 5.75 0.56
C PHE A 233 -9.22 5.07 -0.47
N LEU A 234 -9.43 5.34 -1.76
CA LEU A 234 -8.65 4.75 -2.84
C LEU A 234 -7.18 5.21 -2.85
N SER A 235 -6.91 6.44 -2.41
CA SER A 235 -5.56 7.01 -2.41
C SER A 235 -4.77 6.77 -1.11
N ARG A 236 -5.45 6.43 -0.01
CA ARG A 236 -4.82 6.30 1.31
C ARG A 236 -3.77 5.19 1.42
N PRO A 237 -3.94 3.99 0.82
CA PRO A 237 -2.90 2.96 0.81
C PRO A 237 -1.54 3.46 0.32
N ALA A 238 -1.51 4.22 -0.78
CA ALA A 238 -0.28 4.80 -1.32
C ALA A 238 0.35 5.80 -0.35
N ARG A 239 -0.47 6.61 0.32
CA ARG A 239 -0.01 7.58 1.34
C ARG A 239 0.53 6.89 2.58
N VAL A 240 -0.05 5.75 2.98
CA VAL A 240 0.44 4.92 4.09
C VAL A 240 1.81 4.34 3.74
N VAL A 241 1.98 3.71 2.58
CA VAL A 241 3.29 3.21 2.14
C VAL A 241 4.33 4.33 2.17
N LYS A 242 4.01 5.48 1.56
CA LYS A 242 4.89 6.65 1.58
C LYS A 242 5.28 7.11 2.99
N ALA A 243 4.32 7.20 3.91
CA ALA A 243 4.59 7.61 5.28
C ALA A 243 5.49 6.60 6.02
N ILE A 244 5.29 5.31 5.77
CA ILE A 244 6.11 4.23 6.34
C ILE A 244 7.52 4.26 5.76
N THR A 245 7.66 4.32 4.44
CA THR A 245 8.96 4.27 3.75
C THR A 245 9.81 5.49 4.06
N ASN A 246 9.19 6.63 4.38
CA ASN A 246 9.87 7.88 4.72
C ASN A 246 10.17 8.01 6.21
N HIS A 247 9.94 6.97 7.01
CA HIS A 247 10.39 6.92 8.40
C HIS A 247 11.92 7.04 8.45
N GLN A 248 12.43 8.12 9.04
CA GLN A 248 13.86 8.39 9.13
C GLN A 248 14.47 7.82 10.42
N PHE A 249 15.54 7.06 10.26
CA PHE A 249 16.38 6.57 11.34
C PHE A 249 17.42 7.64 11.77
N PRO A 250 18.08 7.48 12.94
CA PRO A 250 19.11 8.41 13.41
C PRO A 250 20.27 8.65 12.43
N SER A 251 20.57 7.66 11.59
CA SER A 251 21.59 7.76 10.54
C SER A 251 21.22 8.70 9.39
N GLY A 252 19.92 9.03 9.25
CA GLY A 252 19.36 9.81 8.16
C GLY A 252 18.75 8.95 7.04
N ILE A 253 18.97 7.63 7.05
CA ILE A 253 18.33 6.73 6.08
C ILE A 253 16.84 6.58 6.38
N GLU A 254 16.06 6.49 5.32
CA GLU A 254 14.65 6.17 5.37
C GLU A 254 14.40 4.65 5.30
N LEU A 255 13.28 4.18 5.85
CA LEU A 255 12.95 2.75 5.83
C LEU A 255 12.93 2.15 4.41
N GLY A 256 12.49 2.90 3.40
CA GLY A 256 12.58 2.48 2.00
C GLY A 256 14.01 2.10 1.58
N GLY A 257 14.99 2.94 1.92
CA GLY A 257 16.41 2.68 1.70
C GLY A 257 16.93 1.48 2.51
N VAL A 258 16.47 1.29 3.75
CA VAL A 258 16.82 0.10 4.56
C VAL A 258 16.30 -1.18 3.91
N LEU A 259 15.04 -1.20 3.48
CA LEU A 259 14.44 -2.37 2.81
C LEU A 259 15.18 -2.73 1.52
N LEU A 260 15.47 -1.73 0.69
CA LEU A 260 16.23 -1.93 -0.55
C LEU A 260 17.62 -2.48 -0.26
N ARG A 261 18.34 -1.91 0.72
CA ARG A 261 19.68 -2.37 1.10
C ARG A 261 19.66 -3.77 1.69
N HIS A 262 18.70 -4.06 2.56
CA HIS A 262 18.52 -5.39 3.13
C HIS A 262 18.44 -6.44 2.04
N PHE A 263 17.65 -6.16 1.00
CA PHE A 263 17.47 -7.07 -0.13
C PHE A 263 18.73 -7.13 -1.04
N VAL A 264 19.33 -6.00 -1.39
CA VAL A 264 20.41 -5.94 -2.39
C VAL A 264 21.78 -6.34 -1.84
N ASN A 265 22.10 -6.03 -0.58
CA ASN A 265 23.45 -6.20 -0.02
C ASN A 265 23.71 -7.60 0.56
N ARG A 266 22.74 -8.53 0.49
CA ARG A 266 22.92 -9.90 0.95
C ARG A 266 23.97 -10.66 0.11
N PRO A 267 24.76 -11.57 0.71
CA PRO A 267 25.80 -12.31 -0.01
C PRO A 267 25.24 -13.03 -1.25
N LYS A 268 25.95 -12.94 -2.39
CA LYS A 268 25.53 -13.56 -3.66
C LYS A 268 25.45 -15.09 -3.60
N GLU A 269 26.12 -15.72 -2.63
CA GLU A 269 26.22 -17.19 -2.50
C GLU A 269 24.88 -17.88 -2.16
N GLY A 270 23.82 -17.13 -1.86
CA GLY A 270 22.45 -17.64 -1.68
C GLY A 270 21.42 -17.02 -2.61
N ARG A 271 21.83 -16.17 -3.55
CA ARG A 271 20.92 -15.46 -4.46
C ARG A 271 20.62 -16.29 -5.70
N ASP A 272 19.34 -16.43 -6.00
CA ASP A 272 18.87 -16.88 -7.30
C ASP A 272 18.39 -15.64 -8.05
N LEU A 273 19.28 -14.97 -8.78
CA LEU A 273 19.01 -13.68 -9.42
C LEU A 273 17.81 -13.71 -10.39
N ASP A 274 17.45 -14.90 -10.89
CA ASP A 274 16.30 -15.06 -11.79
C ASP A 274 14.96 -15.14 -11.01
N ARG A 275 15.01 -15.43 -9.70
CA ARG A 275 13.83 -15.59 -8.84
C ARG A 275 13.71 -14.55 -7.74
N ASP A 276 14.84 -14.05 -7.26
CA ASP A 276 14.90 -13.08 -6.18
C ASP A 276 14.30 -11.76 -6.65
N ARG A 277 13.22 -11.34 -5.97
CA ARG A 277 12.52 -10.11 -6.32
C ARG A 277 11.84 -9.52 -5.11
N ILE A 278 11.80 -8.19 -5.05
CA ILE A 278 10.82 -7.50 -4.23
C ILE A 278 9.46 -7.64 -4.91
N ILE A 279 8.45 -8.07 -4.16
CA ILE A 279 7.07 -8.13 -4.64
C ILE A 279 6.39 -6.76 -4.45
N GLY A 280 6.69 -6.10 -3.33
CA GLY A 280 6.24 -4.74 -3.02
C GLY A 280 5.41 -4.69 -1.75
N TRP A 281 4.51 -3.71 -1.69
CA TRP A 281 3.69 -3.44 -0.51
C TRP A 281 2.22 -3.78 -0.72
N THR A 282 1.64 -4.44 0.27
CA THR A 282 0.20 -4.69 0.40
C THR A 282 -0.29 -3.94 1.62
N VAL A 283 -1.35 -3.14 1.49
CA VAL A 283 -1.92 -2.38 2.62
C VAL A 283 -3.36 -2.81 2.87
N SER A 284 -3.69 -3.01 4.14
CA SER A 284 -5.03 -3.32 4.61
C SER A 284 -5.40 -2.35 5.73
N HIS A 285 -6.51 -1.64 5.54
CA HIS A 285 -7.14 -0.88 6.61
C HIS A 285 -7.75 -1.85 7.62
N GLU A 286 -7.43 -1.65 8.90
CA GLU A 286 -7.89 -2.52 9.99
C GLU A 286 -9.16 -1.96 10.64
N PHE A 287 -9.02 -0.82 11.31
CA PHE A 287 -10.10 -0.10 11.99
C PHE A 287 -9.64 1.32 12.36
N ARG A 288 -10.54 2.31 12.25
CA ARG A 288 -10.27 3.73 12.53
C ARG A 288 -9.06 4.25 11.75
N ASP A 289 -8.02 4.71 12.43
CA ASP A 289 -6.82 5.28 11.82
C ASP A 289 -5.72 4.22 11.62
N ALA A 290 -5.97 2.94 11.90
CA ALA A 290 -4.94 1.90 11.88
C ALA A 290 -4.89 1.12 10.56
N TYR A 291 -3.67 0.96 10.04
CA TYR A 291 -3.35 0.20 8.85
C TYR A 291 -2.36 -0.91 9.16
N ASN A 292 -2.52 -2.05 8.52
CA ASN A 292 -1.50 -3.07 8.40
C ASN A 292 -0.88 -2.95 7.00
N ALA A 293 0.43 -2.75 6.94
CA ALA A 293 1.21 -2.73 5.72
C ALA A 293 2.18 -3.92 5.72
N TYR A 294 2.24 -4.63 4.61
CA TYR A 294 3.03 -5.84 4.44
C TYR A 294 4.02 -5.61 3.31
N PHE A 295 5.31 -5.59 3.64
CA PHE A 295 6.37 -5.58 2.65
C PHE A 295 6.78 -7.01 2.32
N GLN A 296 6.71 -7.36 1.03
CA GLN A 296 6.86 -8.74 0.54
C GLN A 296 8.04 -8.87 -0.44
N TRP A 297 8.81 -9.95 -0.32
CA TRP A 297 9.86 -10.30 -1.29
C TRP A 297 10.09 -11.81 -1.35
N ILE A 298 10.71 -12.25 -2.44
CA ILE A 298 11.20 -13.61 -2.64
C ILE A 298 12.72 -13.60 -2.56
N GLU A 299 13.28 -14.46 -1.72
CA GLU A 299 14.73 -14.70 -1.60
C GLU A 299 15.00 -16.21 -1.53
N GLY A 300 15.89 -16.71 -2.39
CA GLY A 300 16.26 -18.13 -2.41
C GLY A 300 15.04 -19.05 -2.66
N GLY A 301 14.05 -18.55 -3.41
CA GLY A 301 12.79 -19.23 -3.69
C GLY A 301 11.81 -19.31 -2.51
N LYS A 302 12.02 -18.54 -1.43
CA LYS A 302 11.10 -18.44 -0.29
C LYS A 302 10.44 -17.07 -0.24
N ASN A 303 9.15 -17.05 0.09
CA ASN A 303 8.42 -15.82 0.37
C ASN A 303 8.78 -15.30 1.77
N HIS A 304 8.93 -13.99 1.86
CA HIS A 304 9.19 -13.27 3.10
C HIS A 304 8.21 -12.11 3.22
N VAL A 305 7.71 -11.89 4.43
CA VAL A 305 6.76 -10.83 4.73
C VAL A 305 7.18 -10.10 6.00
N ALA A 306 7.37 -8.78 5.89
CA ALA A 306 7.53 -7.89 7.02
C ALA A 306 6.24 -7.10 7.25
N ARG A 307 5.60 -7.28 8.42
CA ARG A 307 4.37 -6.58 8.77
C ARG A 307 4.67 -5.35 9.62
N PHE A 308 4.09 -4.23 9.22
CA PHE A 308 4.10 -2.97 9.94
C PHE A 308 2.67 -2.57 10.27
N ARG A 309 2.44 -2.10 11.49
CA ARG A 309 1.21 -1.41 11.86
C ARG A 309 1.48 0.09 11.85
N PHE A 310 0.64 0.83 11.14
CA PHE A 310 0.73 2.27 11.02
C PHE A 310 -0.55 2.93 11.51
N ASP A 311 -0.43 3.88 12.44
CA ASP A 311 -1.53 4.70 12.90
C ASP A 311 -1.50 6.05 12.16
N TRP A 312 -2.47 6.26 11.28
CA TRP A 312 -2.58 7.41 10.38
C TRP A 312 -2.72 8.74 11.11
N LYS A 313 -3.42 8.77 12.25
CA LYS A 313 -3.65 10.02 12.98
C LYS A 313 -2.43 10.45 13.77
N SER A 314 -1.79 9.52 14.47
CA SER A 314 -0.59 9.79 15.25
C SER A 314 0.71 9.70 14.44
N GLN A 315 0.62 9.23 13.19
CA GLN A 315 1.76 8.94 12.30
C GLN A 315 2.76 7.97 12.97
N ARG A 316 2.25 7.03 13.77
CA ARG A 316 3.07 6.09 14.54
C ARG A 316 3.25 4.78 13.78
N LEU A 317 4.52 4.40 13.58
CA LEU A 317 4.93 3.14 12.97
C LEU A 317 5.35 2.12 14.03
N GLU A 318 4.83 0.90 13.93
CA GLU A 318 5.15 -0.22 14.82
C GLU A 318 5.47 -1.49 14.01
N PRO A 319 6.67 -2.08 14.13
CA PRO A 319 6.96 -3.37 13.52
C PRO A 319 6.18 -4.49 14.22
N ARG A 320 5.70 -5.47 13.45
CA ARG A 320 4.96 -6.64 13.94
C ARG A 320 5.63 -7.92 13.47
N GLY A 321 6.11 -8.71 14.43
CA GLY A 321 6.85 -9.95 14.17
C GLY A 321 8.36 -9.73 13.99
N LEU A 322 9.13 -10.81 14.02
CA LEU A 322 10.60 -10.77 14.06
C LEU A 322 11.20 -10.11 12.81
N VAL A 323 10.69 -10.45 11.62
CA VAL A 323 11.23 -9.93 10.35
C VAL A 323 11.16 -8.40 10.28
N ALA A 324 10.01 -7.80 10.64
CA ALA A 324 9.87 -6.35 10.65
C ALA A 324 10.71 -5.68 11.75
N ILE A 325 10.85 -6.33 12.92
CA ILE A 325 11.71 -5.84 14.01
C ILE A 325 13.17 -5.83 13.58
N ASP A 326 13.63 -6.90 12.91
CA ASP A 326 15.00 -7.01 12.43
C ASP A 326 15.31 -5.92 11.39
N LEU A 327 14.39 -5.63 10.47
CA LEU A 327 14.55 -4.53 9.50
C LEU A 327 14.63 -3.16 10.18
N MET A 328 13.79 -2.90 11.19
CA MET A 328 13.89 -1.66 11.98
C MET A 328 15.22 -1.58 12.74
N ALA A 329 15.68 -2.70 13.31
CA ALA A 329 16.96 -2.77 14.01
C ALA A 329 18.15 -2.56 13.08
N GLU A 330 18.09 -3.06 11.84
CA GLU A 330 19.09 -2.78 10.80
C GLU A 330 19.16 -1.27 10.51
N GLY A 331 18.02 -0.58 10.40
CA GLY A 331 17.97 0.87 10.23
C GLY A 331 18.60 1.64 11.40
N GLU A 332 18.25 1.27 12.63
CA GLU A 332 18.76 1.87 13.88
C GLU A 332 20.26 1.64 14.11
N ALA A 333 20.80 0.52 13.62
CA ALA A 333 22.20 0.15 13.79
C ALA A 333 23.16 0.88 12.82
N LEU A 334 22.63 1.58 11.81
CA LEU A 334 23.46 2.24 10.82
C LEU A 334 24.15 3.48 11.39
N GLU A 335 25.41 3.66 11.02
CA GLU A 335 26.14 4.89 11.31
C GLU A 335 25.58 6.04 10.47
N LYS A 336 25.66 7.25 11.03
CA LYS A 336 25.24 8.46 10.33
C LYS A 336 26.11 8.69 9.09
N ALA A 337 25.46 8.76 7.93
CA ALA A 337 26.11 9.04 6.67
C ALA A 337 25.37 10.17 5.92
N ASN A 338 26.07 10.78 4.97
CA ASN A 338 25.49 11.76 4.06
C ASN A 338 25.54 11.16 2.65
N PRO A 339 24.44 10.59 2.14
CA PRO A 339 24.45 9.96 0.83
C PRO A 339 24.74 11.01 -0.26
N VAL A 340 25.38 10.59 -1.34
CA VAL A 340 25.72 11.49 -2.46
C VAL A 340 24.51 11.61 -3.36
N SER A 341 24.05 12.85 -3.56
CA SER A 341 22.93 13.14 -4.44
C SER A 341 23.17 12.65 -5.87
N ILE A 342 22.20 11.90 -6.40
CA ILE A 342 22.13 11.51 -7.81
C ILE A 342 21.23 12.44 -8.64
N TRP A 343 20.67 13.50 -8.05
CA TRP A 343 19.81 14.44 -8.76
C TRP A 343 20.59 15.19 -9.86
N PRO A 344 19.98 15.47 -11.02
CA PRO A 344 20.60 16.36 -12.00
C PRO A 344 20.84 17.75 -11.41
N GLN A 345 22.02 18.33 -11.61
CA GLN A 345 22.33 19.70 -11.15
C GLN A 345 21.44 20.77 -11.79
N THR A 346 20.81 20.45 -12.92
CA THR A 346 19.91 21.33 -13.66
C THR A 346 18.43 21.12 -13.31
N TYR A 347 18.14 20.41 -12.22
CA TYR A 347 16.77 20.14 -11.77
C TYR A 347 16.58 20.56 -10.30
N ASP A 348 15.51 21.30 -10.02
CA ASP A 348 15.06 21.64 -8.67
C ASP A 348 14.07 20.55 -8.20
N ASN A 349 14.42 19.84 -7.13
CA ASN A 349 13.61 18.75 -6.60
C ASN A 349 12.44 19.22 -5.72
N ASN A 350 12.18 20.51 -5.59
CA ASN A 350 11.07 21.04 -4.81
C ASN A 350 9.70 20.72 -5.47
N PRO A 351 8.86 19.87 -4.84
CA PRO A 351 7.60 19.43 -5.42
C PRO A 351 6.57 20.57 -5.52
N ASN A 352 6.74 21.66 -4.75
CA ASN A 352 5.83 22.81 -4.77
C ASN A 352 6.00 23.69 -6.02
N ILE A 353 7.07 23.49 -6.78
CA ILE A 353 7.29 24.16 -8.06
C ILE A 353 6.61 23.33 -9.16
N PRO A 354 5.86 23.93 -10.10
CA PRO A 354 5.31 23.20 -11.25
C PRO A 354 6.40 22.46 -12.03
N ARG A 355 6.10 21.26 -12.52
CA ARG A 355 7.05 20.34 -13.19
C ARG A 355 7.88 21.04 -14.26
N GLU A 356 7.26 21.89 -15.06
CA GLU A 356 7.88 22.61 -16.20
C GLU A 356 8.88 23.68 -15.75
N ALA A 357 8.74 24.18 -14.52
CA ALA A 357 9.58 25.22 -13.94
C ALA A 357 10.74 24.67 -13.09
N ARG A 358 10.80 23.34 -12.86
CA ARG A 358 11.87 22.70 -12.09
C ARG A 358 13.19 22.57 -12.88
N TRP A 359 13.16 22.66 -14.20
CA TRP A 359 14.37 22.68 -15.00
C TRP A 359 15.06 24.05 -14.92
N LEU A 360 16.38 24.04 -14.74
CA LEU A 360 17.21 25.23 -14.53
C LEU A 360 18.17 25.49 -15.69
N GLY A 361 18.67 26.73 -15.79
CA GLY A 361 19.72 27.11 -16.73
C GLY A 361 19.36 26.88 -18.20
N ASP A 362 20.30 26.34 -18.98
CA ASP A 362 20.09 26.06 -20.40
C ASP A 362 19.18 24.86 -20.65
N THR A 363 19.11 23.90 -19.71
CA THR A 363 18.14 22.80 -19.76
C THR A 363 16.71 23.34 -19.74
N ALA A 364 16.43 24.37 -18.93
CA ALA A 364 15.12 25.03 -18.90
C ALA A 364 14.70 25.60 -20.27
N LYS A 365 15.65 26.13 -21.05
CA LYS A 365 15.39 26.63 -22.41
C LYS A 365 15.13 25.48 -23.37
N GLY A 366 15.92 24.41 -23.27
CA GLY A 366 15.75 23.19 -24.05
C GLY A 366 14.38 22.54 -23.83
N CYS A 367 13.95 22.37 -22.57
CA CYS A 367 12.67 21.76 -22.23
C CYS A 367 11.43 22.52 -22.71
N LYS A 368 11.57 23.76 -23.21
CA LYS A 368 10.48 24.54 -23.83
C LYS A 368 10.34 24.27 -25.34
N THR A 369 11.29 23.59 -25.96
CA THR A 369 11.19 23.25 -27.39
C THR A 369 10.34 22.00 -27.57
N LYS A 370 9.54 21.96 -28.65
CA LYS A 370 8.62 20.84 -28.92
C LYS A 370 9.33 19.49 -29.04
N GLU A 371 10.58 19.48 -29.46
CA GLU A 371 11.38 18.28 -29.65
C GLU A 371 11.87 17.69 -28.32
N ILE A 372 12.25 18.54 -27.36
CA ILE A 372 12.88 18.11 -26.10
C ILE A 372 11.87 18.05 -24.95
N GLN A 373 10.78 18.83 -25.01
CA GLN A 373 9.75 18.88 -23.98
C GLN A 373 9.25 17.49 -23.53
N PRO A 374 8.93 16.53 -24.43
CA PRO A 374 8.51 15.19 -24.01
C PRO A 374 9.57 14.46 -23.18
N ILE A 375 10.84 14.59 -23.56
CA ILE A 375 11.99 13.98 -22.86
C ILE A 375 12.15 14.59 -21.47
N CYS A 376 12.05 15.91 -21.35
CA CYS A 376 12.10 16.59 -20.06
C CYS A 376 10.93 16.22 -19.14
N ASN A 377 9.72 16.04 -19.70
CA ASN A 377 8.57 15.58 -18.95
C ASN A 377 8.78 14.14 -18.45
N ALA A 378 9.27 13.25 -19.30
CA ALA A 378 9.58 11.87 -18.92
C ALA A 378 10.65 11.79 -17.81
N PHE A 379 11.72 12.58 -17.93
CA PHE A 379 12.71 12.71 -16.86
C PHE A 379 12.09 13.18 -15.55
N ALA A 380 11.30 14.25 -15.61
CA ALA A 380 10.69 14.82 -14.42
C ALA A 380 9.74 13.82 -13.74
N MET A 381 9.02 12.99 -14.49
CA MET A 381 8.18 11.92 -13.93
C MET A 381 8.99 10.91 -13.10
N VAL A 382 10.16 10.46 -13.61
CA VAL A 382 11.06 9.57 -12.85
C VAL A 382 11.61 10.26 -11.61
N LEU A 383 12.06 11.51 -11.77
CA LEU A 383 12.63 12.30 -10.69
C LEU A 383 11.59 12.69 -9.62
N GLU A 384 10.31 12.78 -9.96
CA GLU A 384 9.23 13.03 -9.00
C GLU A 384 9.00 11.88 -8.02
N GLN A 385 9.51 10.69 -8.33
CA GLN A 385 9.55 9.56 -7.40
C GLN A 385 10.69 9.77 -6.38
N GLN A 386 10.57 10.81 -5.54
CA GLN A 386 11.59 11.22 -4.57
C GLN A 386 12.04 10.07 -3.67
N ASP A 387 11.09 9.31 -3.12
CA ASP A 387 11.34 8.21 -2.20
C ASP A 387 12.21 7.12 -2.87
N PHE A 388 12.02 6.89 -4.18
CA PHE A 388 12.87 5.98 -4.97
C PHE A 388 14.28 6.55 -5.15
N ILE A 389 14.40 7.83 -5.50
CA ILE A 389 15.69 8.49 -5.72
C ILE A 389 16.54 8.46 -4.44
N GLU A 390 15.92 8.71 -3.29
CA GLU A 390 16.58 8.67 -1.97
C GLU A 390 17.03 7.24 -1.62
N ALA A 391 16.17 6.23 -1.80
CA ALA A 391 16.53 4.84 -1.54
C ALA A 391 17.73 4.38 -2.39
N VAL A 392 17.77 4.76 -3.66
CA VAL A 392 18.92 4.49 -4.56
C VAL A 392 20.17 5.22 -4.10
N GLN A 393 20.08 6.48 -3.69
CA GLN A 393 21.24 7.23 -3.19
C GLN A 393 21.88 6.50 -2.01
N TRP A 394 21.07 6.06 -1.05
CA TRP A 394 21.53 5.28 0.09
C TRP A 394 22.17 3.97 -0.32
N LEU A 395 21.55 3.24 -1.25
CA LEU A 395 22.11 1.98 -1.74
C LEU A 395 23.50 2.17 -2.37
N LEU A 396 23.68 3.22 -3.18
CA LEU A 396 24.91 3.43 -3.95
C LEU A 396 26.05 4.07 -3.15
N THR A 397 25.73 4.77 -2.05
CA THR A 397 26.67 5.69 -1.37
C THR A 397 26.75 5.49 0.15
N GLU A 398 26.36 4.31 0.64
CA GLU A 398 26.17 3.99 2.06
C GLU A 398 27.38 4.26 2.98
N ASN A 399 28.60 4.15 2.46
CA ASN A 399 29.82 4.34 3.25
C ASN A 399 30.76 5.35 2.60
N GLU A 400 31.66 5.92 3.40
CA GLU A 400 32.58 6.98 2.99
C GLU A 400 33.37 6.61 1.73
N GLN A 401 33.86 5.37 1.62
CA GLN A 401 34.61 4.93 0.44
C GLN A 401 33.76 4.89 -0.83
N THR A 402 32.51 4.42 -0.73
CA THR A 402 31.57 4.42 -1.85
C THR A 402 31.14 5.84 -2.21
N ALA A 403 30.88 6.69 -1.22
CA ALA A 403 30.51 8.09 -1.41
C ALA A 403 31.63 8.87 -2.12
N GLU A 404 32.89 8.73 -1.70
CA GLU A 404 34.05 9.38 -2.35
C GLU A 404 34.20 8.95 -3.82
N LYS A 405 34.08 7.65 -4.10
CA LYS A 405 34.11 7.13 -5.47
C LYS A 405 32.99 7.73 -6.32
N PHE A 406 31.81 7.87 -5.74
CA PHE A 406 30.63 8.41 -6.41
C PHE A 406 30.77 9.91 -6.70
N ILE A 407 31.30 10.69 -5.76
CA ILE A 407 31.67 12.10 -5.96
C ILE A 407 32.63 12.22 -7.14
N GLY A 408 33.71 11.43 -7.14
CA GLY A 408 34.67 11.43 -8.25
C GLY A 408 34.05 11.05 -9.59
N CYS A 409 33.13 10.07 -9.61
CA CYS A 409 32.40 9.67 -10.82
C CYS A 409 31.48 10.80 -11.35
N ARG A 410 30.77 11.49 -10.46
CA ARG A 410 29.94 12.65 -10.81
C ARG A 410 30.78 13.80 -11.35
N ASP A 411 31.88 14.12 -10.68
CA ASP A 411 32.74 15.25 -11.04
C ASP A 411 33.47 15.02 -12.37
N ARG A 412 33.75 13.76 -12.76
CA ARG A 412 34.21 13.38 -14.10
C ARG A 412 33.12 13.30 -15.16
N GLY A 413 31.84 13.43 -14.77
CA GLY A 413 30.69 13.28 -15.65
C GLY A 413 30.40 11.83 -16.08
N GLU A 414 30.99 10.85 -15.40
CA GLU A 414 30.77 9.41 -15.62
C GLU A 414 29.48 8.90 -14.94
N CYS A 415 29.01 9.63 -13.91
CA CYS A 415 27.76 9.36 -13.21
C CYS A 415 26.71 10.42 -13.58
N ARG A 416 25.68 10.04 -14.36
CA ARG A 416 24.68 10.99 -14.85
C ARG A 416 23.40 10.33 -15.33
N TRP A 417 22.33 11.11 -15.29
CA TRP A 417 21.08 10.85 -15.98
C TRP A 417 21.21 11.08 -17.49
N PHE A 418 20.64 10.19 -18.30
CA PHE A 418 20.72 10.23 -19.76
C PHE A 418 19.48 9.58 -20.40
N PRO A 419 18.87 10.17 -21.45
CA PRO A 419 17.83 9.50 -22.22
C PRO A 419 18.48 8.50 -23.18
N GLU A 420 17.95 7.27 -23.26
CA GLU A 420 18.44 6.30 -24.25
C GLU A 420 18.01 6.74 -25.65
N ALA A 421 18.96 6.84 -26.59
CA ALA A 421 18.66 7.22 -27.96
C ALA A 421 17.90 6.07 -28.63
N GLU A 422 16.76 6.39 -29.24
CA GLU A 422 15.83 5.46 -29.92
C GLU A 422 14.99 4.60 -28.97
N SER A 423 13.73 5.01 -28.82
CA SER A 423 12.67 4.10 -28.46
C SER A 423 12.04 3.55 -29.74
N GLU A 424 11.80 2.24 -29.80
CA GLU A 424 11.15 1.58 -30.94
C GLU A 424 9.70 2.10 -31.15
N THR A 425 9.14 2.74 -30.13
CA THR A 425 7.81 3.37 -30.14
C THR A 425 7.95 4.86 -29.83
N ALA A 426 7.39 5.72 -30.68
CA ALA A 426 7.49 7.18 -30.52
C ALA A 426 6.91 7.71 -29.19
N ASP A 427 6.07 6.92 -28.52
CA ASP A 427 5.32 7.33 -27.32
C ASP A 427 5.96 6.91 -25.99
N ILE A 428 6.93 5.99 -26.01
CA ILE A 428 7.65 5.54 -24.80
C ILE A 428 9.05 6.15 -24.80
N ILE A 429 9.47 6.75 -23.70
CA ILE A 429 10.78 7.38 -23.54
C ILE A 429 11.59 6.59 -22.51
N LYS A 430 12.79 6.16 -22.90
CA LYS A 430 13.71 5.43 -22.01
C LYS A 430 14.63 6.39 -21.29
N ILE A 431 14.58 6.36 -19.95
CA ILE A 431 15.38 7.19 -19.05
C ILE A 431 16.33 6.29 -18.27
N GLN A 432 17.61 6.64 -18.22
CA GLN A 432 18.59 5.87 -17.46
C GLN A 432 19.53 6.74 -16.64
N TYR A 433 19.93 6.23 -15.47
CA TYR A 433 21.05 6.74 -14.71
C TYR A 433 22.24 5.81 -14.92
N ILE A 434 23.33 6.32 -15.48
CA ILE A 434 24.58 5.58 -15.71
C ILE A 434 25.56 5.95 -14.60
N TYR A 435 26.25 4.97 -14.04
CA TYR A 435 27.32 5.20 -13.07
C TYR A 435 28.50 4.25 -13.28
N VAL A 436 29.70 4.74 -13.00
CA VAL A 436 30.96 4.00 -13.14
C VAL A 436 31.67 3.93 -11.79
N ILE A 437 31.61 2.78 -11.14
CA ILE A 437 32.27 2.54 -9.84
C ILE A 437 33.21 1.36 -9.99
N GLY A 438 34.47 1.53 -9.58
CA GLY A 438 35.48 0.46 -9.68
C GLY A 438 35.78 0.01 -11.12
N GLY A 439 35.50 0.85 -12.12
CA GLY A 439 35.70 0.54 -13.53
C GLY A 439 34.58 -0.27 -14.18
N GLN A 440 33.51 -0.61 -13.45
CA GLN A 440 32.32 -1.25 -13.99
C GLN A 440 31.26 -0.20 -14.31
N ILE A 441 30.63 -0.32 -15.49
CA ILE A 441 29.52 0.52 -15.91
C ILE A 441 28.22 -0.18 -15.52
N GLU A 442 27.43 0.48 -14.71
CA GLU A 442 26.11 0.02 -14.30
C GLU A 442 25.06 1.07 -14.65
N THR A 443 23.79 0.64 -14.74
CA THR A 443 22.68 1.50 -15.15
C THR A 443 21.45 1.25 -14.28
N ILE A 444 20.64 2.28 -14.07
CA ILE A 444 19.28 2.18 -13.52
C ILE A 444 18.34 2.67 -14.62
N LYS A 445 17.43 1.82 -15.10
CA LYS A 445 16.66 2.08 -16.33
C LYS A 445 15.15 2.12 -16.10
N PHE A 446 14.48 3.04 -16.79
CA PHE A 446 13.04 3.24 -16.79
C PHE A 446 12.52 3.43 -18.21
N GLU A 447 11.35 2.88 -18.47
CA GLU A 447 10.47 3.24 -19.58
C GLU A 447 9.38 4.15 -19.06
N VAL A 448 9.17 5.27 -19.72
CA VAL A 448 8.18 6.27 -19.33
C VAL A 448 7.21 6.48 -20.47
N ASP A 449 5.93 6.37 -20.17
CA ASP A 449 4.84 6.75 -21.07
C ASP A 449 4.23 8.05 -20.53
N PRO A 450 4.62 9.22 -21.10
CA PRO A 450 4.16 10.51 -20.61
C PRO A 450 2.66 10.74 -20.88
N ALA A 451 2.08 10.06 -21.87
CA ALA A 451 0.67 10.23 -22.22
C ALA A 451 -0.25 9.59 -21.19
N ASN A 452 0.17 8.45 -20.63
CA ASN A 452 -0.56 7.70 -19.61
C ASN A 452 -0.01 7.91 -18.18
N GLU A 453 0.90 8.87 -18.00
CA GLU A 453 1.62 9.14 -16.74
C GLU A 453 2.22 7.89 -16.07
N LYS A 454 2.72 6.95 -16.88
CA LYS A 454 3.19 5.64 -16.40
C LYS A 454 4.71 5.53 -16.41
N ILE A 455 5.27 4.99 -15.33
CA ILE A 455 6.71 4.69 -15.19
C ILE A 455 6.85 3.17 -15.03
N ILE A 456 7.73 2.57 -15.80
CA ILE A 456 8.01 1.13 -15.79
C ILE A 456 9.50 0.93 -15.52
N PRO A 457 9.89 0.40 -14.35
CA PRO A 457 11.28 0.03 -14.10
C PRO A 457 11.71 -1.15 -15.00
N VAL A 458 12.85 -1.02 -15.67
CA VAL A 458 13.29 -1.95 -16.72
C VAL A 458 14.25 -3.03 -16.22
N ASN A 459 15.18 -2.68 -15.32
CA ASN A 459 16.20 -3.61 -14.83
C ASN A 459 16.05 -3.89 -13.34
N ASP A 460 16.79 -4.87 -12.83
CA ASP A 460 16.63 -5.39 -11.46
C ASP A 460 16.69 -4.28 -10.41
N ILE A 461 17.72 -3.44 -10.48
CA ILE A 461 17.90 -2.36 -9.52
C ILE A 461 16.78 -1.32 -9.56
N SER A 462 16.28 -0.94 -10.74
CA SER A 462 15.17 0.00 -10.82
C SER A 462 13.87 -0.63 -10.34
N ARG A 463 13.66 -1.93 -10.60
CA ARG A 463 12.48 -2.68 -10.13
C ARG A 463 12.48 -2.78 -8.62
N TRP A 464 13.58 -3.21 -8.02
CA TRP A 464 13.71 -3.35 -6.58
C TRP A 464 13.57 -2.01 -5.87
N ALA A 465 14.23 -0.97 -6.36
CA ALA A 465 14.15 0.35 -5.75
C ALA A 465 12.73 0.93 -5.87
N PHE A 466 12.07 0.80 -7.02
CA PHE A 466 10.69 1.25 -7.19
C PHE A 466 9.74 0.51 -6.24
N TRP A 467 9.76 -0.82 -6.25
CA TRP A 467 8.85 -1.63 -5.41
C TRP A 467 9.18 -1.60 -3.92
N SER A 468 10.38 -1.16 -3.53
CA SER A 468 10.72 -0.93 -2.13
C SER A 468 9.94 0.25 -1.50
N VAL A 469 9.42 1.16 -2.33
CA VAL A 469 8.75 2.40 -1.85
C VAL A 469 7.33 2.61 -2.40
N THR A 470 6.86 1.77 -3.32
CA THR A 470 5.52 1.93 -3.91
C THR A 470 4.56 0.80 -3.49
N PRO A 471 3.26 1.09 -3.26
CA PRO A 471 2.24 0.06 -3.17
C PRO A 471 2.15 -0.74 -4.46
N ARG A 472 1.68 -1.99 -4.37
CA ARG A 472 1.22 -2.73 -5.55
C ARG A 472 -0.05 -2.07 -6.09
N THR A 473 -0.14 -1.95 -7.41
CA THR A 473 -1.26 -1.32 -8.14
C THR A 473 -1.67 -2.16 -9.33
#